data_AF-A0A8C6MT63-F1
#
_entry.id   AF-A0A8C6MT63-F1
#
_cell.length_a   1.000
_cell.length_b   1.000
_cell.length_c   1.000
_cell.angle_alpha   90.00
_cell.angle_beta   90.00
_cell.angle_gamma   90.00
#
_symmetry.space_group_name_H-M   'P 1'
#
loop_
_entity.id
_entity.type
_entity.pdbx_description
1 polymer ?
#
loop_
_entity_poly.entity_id
_entity_poly.type
_entity_poly.pdbx_seq_one_letter_code
_entity_poly.pdbx_strand_id
1 'polypeptide(L)'
;MHAKWKHLSSEGSARLEMFEHISLMTLDSLQKCLFGFDSNCQESPSEYISAILELSSLVIKRSHQLFLFVDFLYYHTADGRRFRKACDLVHNFTDAVIRERRHTLSSQNHDEFLKSKTKSKTLDFIDVLLLAKDEHGKELSDEDIRAEADTFMFGGESSCGGLQRR
;
A
#
# COMPACT_ATOMS: atom_id res chain seq x y z
N MET A 1 -0.80 16.17 -10.77
CA MET A 1 -2.02 15.65 -11.46
C MET A 1 -2.46 16.49 -12.66
N HIS A 2 -2.92 17.74 -12.53
CA HIS A 2 -3.46 18.51 -13.69
C HIS A 2 -2.48 18.72 -14.87
N ALA A 3 -1.18 18.85 -14.59
CA ALA A 3 -0.17 19.05 -15.64
C ALA A 3 -0.01 17.82 -16.56
N LYS A 4 0.04 16.62 -15.98
CA LYS A 4 0.13 15.34 -16.71
C LYS A 4 -1.03 15.14 -17.69
N TRP A 5 -2.26 15.35 -17.23
CA TRP A 5 -3.46 15.20 -18.06
C TRP A 5 -3.54 16.25 -19.19
N LYS A 6 -3.05 17.47 -18.94
CA LYS A 6 -2.93 18.49 -19.99
C LYS A 6 -1.90 18.10 -21.05
N HIS A 7 -0.79 17.51 -20.66
CA HIS A 7 0.24 17.00 -21.58
C HIS A 7 -0.29 15.86 -22.45
N LEU A 8 -0.87 14.81 -21.83
CA LEU A 8 -1.43 13.66 -22.55
C LEU A 8 -2.55 14.06 -23.53
N SER A 9 -3.36 15.06 -23.16
CA SER A 9 -4.39 15.63 -24.05
C SER A 9 -3.79 16.36 -25.26
N SER A 10 -2.62 16.98 -25.11
CA SER A 10 -1.93 17.70 -26.19
C SER A 10 -1.19 16.80 -27.19
N GLU A 11 -0.90 15.53 -26.83
CA GLU A 11 -0.21 14.56 -27.69
C GLU A 11 -1.10 13.99 -28.81
N GLY A 12 -2.40 14.35 -28.85
CA GLY A 12 -3.29 14.03 -29.96
C GLY A 12 -3.71 12.56 -30.08
N SER A 13 -3.43 11.72 -29.08
CA SER A 13 -3.91 10.34 -29.06
C SER A 13 -5.41 10.29 -28.79
N ALA A 14 -6.19 9.75 -29.74
CA ALA A 14 -7.63 9.59 -29.61
C ALA A 14 -8.04 8.46 -28.64
N ARG A 15 -7.09 7.69 -28.11
CA ARG A 15 -7.33 6.56 -27.19
C ARG A 15 -6.25 6.53 -26.12
N LEU A 16 -6.68 6.71 -24.87
CA LEU A 16 -5.83 6.62 -23.69
C LEU A 16 -6.30 5.43 -22.84
N GLU A 17 -5.38 4.57 -22.44
CA GLU A 17 -5.65 3.51 -21.48
C GLU A 17 -5.76 4.18 -20.10
N MET A 18 -6.98 4.28 -19.59
CA MET A 18 -7.27 5.01 -18.35
C MET A 18 -7.06 4.18 -17.09
N PHE A 19 -7.11 2.84 -17.21
CA PHE A 19 -7.08 1.94 -16.06
C PHE A 19 -5.72 2.03 -15.36
N GLU A 20 -4.62 1.92 -16.10
CA GLU A 20 -3.27 2.02 -15.56
C GLU A 20 -3.04 3.37 -14.86
N HIS A 21 -3.50 4.47 -15.46
CA HIS A 21 -3.37 5.80 -14.87
C HIS A 21 -4.20 5.98 -13.60
N ILE A 22 -5.42 5.43 -13.56
CA ILE A 22 -6.28 5.49 -12.37
C ILE A 22 -5.74 4.57 -11.28
N SER A 23 -5.31 3.34 -11.60
CA SER A 23 -4.69 2.42 -10.63
C SER A 23 -3.46 3.03 -9.98
N LEU A 24 -2.54 3.62 -10.76
CA LEU A 24 -1.36 4.29 -10.23
C LEU A 24 -1.74 5.53 -9.38
N MET A 25 -2.77 6.28 -9.77
CA MET A 25 -3.25 7.41 -8.97
C MET A 25 -3.85 6.96 -7.64
N THR A 26 -4.66 5.91 -7.65
CA THR A 26 -5.26 5.31 -6.47
C THR A 26 -4.16 4.81 -5.52
N LEU A 27 -3.18 4.10 -6.05
CA LEU A 27 -2.05 3.57 -5.29
C LEU A 27 -1.17 4.66 -4.67
N ASP A 28 -0.85 5.72 -5.42
CA ASP A 28 -0.14 6.89 -4.89
C ASP A 28 -0.93 7.59 -3.77
N SER A 29 -2.25 7.71 -3.94
CA SER A 29 -3.13 8.32 -2.93
C SER A 29 -3.22 7.46 -1.68
N LEU A 30 -3.30 6.13 -1.83
CA LEU A 30 -3.29 5.19 -0.70
C LEU A 30 -1.97 5.24 0.06
N GLN A 31 -0.82 5.26 -0.62
CA GLN A 31 0.46 5.39 0.08
C GLN A 31 0.57 6.69 0.88
N LYS A 32 0.04 7.80 0.34
CA LYS A 32 -0.04 9.08 1.03
C LYS A 32 -0.93 9.01 2.26
N CYS A 33 -2.15 8.48 2.13
CA CYS A 33 -3.10 8.40 3.23
C CYS A 33 -2.69 7.40 4.31
N LEU A 34 -2.12 6.26 3.90
CA LEU A 34 -1.78 5.18 4.81
C LEU A 34 -0.46 5.44 5.55
N PHE A 35 0.57 5.83 4.80
CA PHE A 35 1.95 5.90 5.29
C PHE A 35 2.51 7.32 5.36
N GLY A 36 1.76 8.32 4.88
CA GLY A 36 2.27 9.69 4.71
C GLY A 36 3.39 9.77 3.67
N PHE A 37 3.47 8.82 2.74
CA PHE A 37 4.55 8.69 1.77
C PHE A 37 4.09 9.09 0.36
N ASP A 38 4.78 10.03 -0.27
CA ASP A 38 4.57 10.41 -1.66
C ASP A 38 5.54 9.61 -2.55
N SER A 39 5.03 8.57 -3.22
CA SER A 39 5.87 7.77 -4.12
C SER A 39 6.03 8.39 -5.50
N ASN A 40 5.19 9.37 -5.84
CA ASN A 40 5.10 9.96 -7.16
C ASN A 40 5.05 8.90 -8.28
N CYS A 41 4.41 7.76 -7.99
CA CYS A 41 4.50 6.57 -8.86
C CYS A 41 3.81 6.75 -10.22
N GLN A 42 3.09 7.86 -10.40
CA GLN A 42 2.50 8.25 -11.68
C GLN A 42 3.53 8.75 -12.70
N GLU A 43 4.71 9.17 -12.26
CA GLU A 43 5.78 9.76 -13.10
C GLU A 43 7.07 8.90 -13.04
N SER A 44 7.34 8.25 -11.90
CA SER A 44 8.51 7.39 -11.71
C SER A 44 8.13 5.99 -11.22
N PRO A 45 8.72 4.89 -11.74
CA PRO A 45 8.43 3.55 -11.24
C PRO A 45 8.74 3.42 -9.75
N SER A 46 7.82 2.81 -8.98
CA SER A 46 8.02 2.51 -7.56
C SER A 46 8.03 1.00 -7.36
N GLU A 47 9.11 0.50 -6.75
CA GLU A 47 9.30 -0.94 -6.51
C GLU A 47 8.19 -1.52 -5.62
N TYR A 48 7.77 -0.77 -4.61
CA TYR A 48 6.65 -1.14 -3.75
C TYR A 48 5.33 -1.24 -4.53
N ILE A 49 5.04 -0.25 -5.39
CA ILE A 49 3.83 -0.26 -6.22
C ILE A 49 3.85 -1.42 -7.23
N SER A 50 5.01 -1.69 -7.84
CA SER A 50 5.18 -2.85 -8.71
C SER A 50 4.95 -4.17 -7.97
N ALA A 51 5.44 -4.30 -6.74
CA ALA A 51 5.20 -5.48 -5.92
C ALA A 51 3.72 -5.66 -5.56
N ILE A 52 3.01 -4.58 -5.21
CA ILE A 52 1.55 -4.63 -4.95
C ILE A 52 0.79 -5.09 -6.19
N LEU A 53 1.09 -4.53 -7.37
CA LEU A 53 0.45 -4.93 -8.63
C LEU A 53 0.76 -6.39 -9.00
N GLU A 54 1.99 -6.85 -8.77
CA GLU A 54 2.38 -8.24 -8.98
C GLU A 54 1.62 -9.17 -8.02
N LEU A 55 1.49 -8.81 -6.74
CA LEU A 55 0.68 -9.56 -5.78
C LEU A 55 -0.77 -9.65 -6.20
N SER A 56 -1.41 -8.52 -6.57
CA SER A 56 -2.81 -8.52 -7.05
C SER A 56 -2.99 -9.45 -8.25
N SER A 57 -2.07 -9.41 -9.22
CA SER A 57 -2.09 -10.30 -10.39
C SER A 57 -1.96 -11.78 -10.00
N LEU A 58 -1.03 -12.11 -9.11
CA LEU A 58 -0.77 -13.48 -8.66
C LEU A 58 -1.91 -14.05 -7.81
N VAL A 59 -2.53 -13.24 -6.93
CA VAL A 59 -3.70 -13.63 -6.12
C VAL A 59 -4.87 -14.00 -7.03
N ILE A 60 -5.11 -13.19 -8.07
CA ILE A 60 -6.20 -13.42 -9.02
C ILE A 60 -5.91 -14.64 -9.88
N LYS A 61 -4.68 -14.79 -10.36
CA LYS A 61 -4.27 -16.01 -11.08
C LYS A 61 -4.49 -17.26 -10.23
N ARG A 62 -4.15 -17.20 -8.94
CA ARG A 62 -4.33 -18.29 -7.97
C ARG A 62 -5.80 -18.59 -7.71
N SER A 63 -6.66 -17.57 -7.60
CA SER A 63 -8.10 -17.75 -7.32
C SER A 63 -8.84 -18.49 -8.44
N HIS A 64 -8.34 -18.42 -9.69
CA HIS A 64 -8.87 -19.16 -10.83
C HIS A 64 -8.35 -20.61 -10.94
N GLN A 65 -7.39 -21.04 -10.13
CA GLN A 65 -6.73 -22.34 -10.26
C GLN A 65 -6.86 -23.18 -8.98
N LEU A 66 -7.91 -24.02 -8.93
CA LEU A 66 -8.27 -24.84 -7.76
C LEU A 66 -7.12 -25.73 -7.22
N PHE A 67 -6.23 -26.23 -8.08
CA PHE A 67 -5.08 -27.05 -7.64
C PHE A 67 -3.99 -26.26 -6.91
N LEU A 68 -3.94 -24.93 -7.09
CA LEU A 68 -2.97 -24.05 -6.41
C LEU A 68 -3.46 -23.56 -5.04
N PHE A 69 -4.61 -24.04 -4.54
CA PHE A 69 -5.04 -23.75 -3.17
C PHE A 69 -4.15 -24.44 -2.12
N VAL A 70 -3.49 -25.55 -2.48
CA VAL A 70 -2.52 -26.19 -1.59
C VAL A 70 -1.27 -25.31 -1.51
N ASP A 71 -1.13 -24.56 -0.42
CA ASP A 71 -0.02 -23.60 -0.19
C ASP A 71 1.36 -24.22 -0.44
N PHE A 72 1.57 -25.43 0.08
CA PHE A 72 2.84 -26.14 -0.09
C PHE A 72 3.18 -26.31 -1.58
N LEU A 73 2.24 -26.78 -2.39
CA LEU A 73 2.47 -26.97 -3.83
C LEU A 73 2.66 -25.62 -4.53
N TYR A 74 1.85 -24.62 -4.17
CA TYR A 74 1.92 -23.30 -4.77
C TYR A 74 3.30 -22.66 -4.58
N TYR A 75 3.86 -22.66 -3.36
CA TYR A 75 5.16 -22.04 -3.09
C TYR A 75 6.34 -22.72 -3.81
N HIS A 76 6.18 -23.95 -4.28
CA HIS A 76 7.18 -24.63 -5.12
C HIS A 76 7.07 -24.27 -6.61
N THR A 77 5.99 -23.62 -7.04
CA THR A 77 5.83 -23.12 -8.41
C THR A 77 6.64 -21.85 -8.65
N ALA A 78 6.84 -21.47 -9.92
CA ALA A 78 7.46 -20.19 -10.26
C ALA A 78 6.63 -19.00 -9.76
N ASP A 79 5.31 -19.08 -9.86
CA ASP A 79 4.39 -18.05 -9.39
C ASP A 79 4.42 -17.89 -7.87
N GLY A 80 4.42 -19.00 -7.12
CA GLY A 80 4.52 -18.95 -5.65
C GLY A 80 5.85 -18.40 -5.14
N ARG A 81 6.95 -18.63 -5.87
CA ARG A 81 8.24 -17.99 -5.57
C ARG A 81 8.22 -16.48 -5.82
N ARG A 82 7.57 -16.02 -6.90
CA ARG A 82 7.37 -14.59 -7.17
C ARG A 82 6.49 -13.95 -6.12
N PHE A 83 5.38 -14.61 -5.78
CA PHE A 83 4.47 -14.17 -4.72
C PHE A 83 5.19 -13.95 -3.40
N ARG A 84 6.01 -14.91 -2.96
CA ARG A 84 6.78 -14.76 -1.72
C ARG A 84 7.74 -13.57 -1.76
N LYS A 85 8.48 -13.39 -2.86
CA LYS A 85 9.39 -12.24 -3.02
C LYS A 85 8.65 -10.91 -2.96
N ALA A 86 7.50 -10.81 -3.63
CA ALA A 86 6.70 -9.60 -3.62
C ALA A 86 6.10 -9.33 -2.23
N CYS A 87 5.65 -10.36 -1.51
CA CYS A 87 5.23 -10.24 -0.11
C CYS A 87 6.37 -9.75 0.78
N ASP A 88 7.56 -10.35 0.67
CA ASP A 88 8.72 -9.94 1.46
C ASP A 88 9.06 -8.46 1.23
N LEU A 89 8.95 -7.99 -0.01
CA LEU A 89 9.18 -6.57 -0.36
C LEU A 89 8.15 -5.65 0.29
N VAL A 90 6.86 -5.97 0.17
CA VAL A 90 5.77 -5.19 0.77
C VAL A 90 5.90 -5.16 2.29
N HIS A 91 6.14 -6.31 2.93
CA HIS A 91 6.34 -6.39 4.36
C HIS A 91 7.56 -5.57 4.81
N ASN A 92 8.70 -5.68 4.13
CA ASN A 92 9.90 -4.92 4.46
C ASN A 92 9.66 -3.40 4.36
N PHE A 93 8.88 -2.96 3.38
CA PHE A 93 8.49 -1.55 3.25
C PHE A 93 7.64 -1.11 4.46
N THR A 94 6.57 -1.85 4.75
CA THR A 94 5.66 -1.54 5.86
C THR A 94 6.39 -1.58 7.22
N ASP A 95 7.24 -2.58 7.45
CA ASP A 95 8.08 -2.72 8.65
C ASP A 95 9.06 -1.54 8.79
N ALA A 96 9.66 -1.07 7.70
CA ALA A 96 10.53 0.11 7.73
C ALA A 96 9.77 1.38 8.13
N VAL A 97 8.56 1.58 7.61
CA VAL A 97 7.69 2.71 7.96
C VAL A 97 7.29 2.65 9.44
N ILE A 98 6.86 1.49 9.94
CA ILE A 98 6.48 1.30 11.34
C ILE A 98 7.64 1.66 12.26
N ARG A 99 8.83 1.14 11.97
CA ARG A 99 10.04 1.39 12.77
C ARG A 99 10.41 2.88 12.81
N GLU A 100 10.39 3.55 11.66
CA GLU A 100 10.71 4.98 11.57
C GLU A 100 9.71 5.83 12.37
N ARG A 101 8.41 5.51 12.27
CA ARG A 101 7.36 6.22 12.99
C ARG A 101 7.41 5.96 14.50
N ARG A 102 7.69 4.73 14.94
CA ARG A 102 7.91 4.42 16.37
C ARG A 102 9.11 5.15 16.95
N HIS A 103 10.20 5.23 16.20
CA HIS A 103 11.38 5.98 16.65
C HIS A 103 11.05 7.48 16.81
N THR A 104 10.31 8.05 15.86
CA THR A 104 9.82 9.44 15.94
C THR A 104 8.91 9.64 17.16
N LEU A 105 7.98 8.72 17.40
CA LEU A 105 7.08 8.74 18.56
C LEU A 105 7.80 8.58 19.90
N SER A 106 8.88 7.79 19.95
CA SER A 106 9.66 7.58 21.18
C SER A 106 10.54 8.79 21.53
N SER A 107 10.94 9.57 20.52
CA SER A 107 11.76 10.77 20.69
C SER A 107 10.96 12.04 21.03
N GLN A 108 9.64 12.00 20.86
CA GLN A 108 8.72 13.10 21.19
C GLN A 108 7.76 12.65 22.31
N ASN A 109 7.28 13.56 23.16
CA ASN A 109 6.16 13.21 24.04
C ASN A 109 4.91 12.93 23.17
N HIS A 110 4.16 11.86 23.48
CA HIS A 110 2.93 11.51 22.76
C HIS A 110 1.97 12.71 22.59
N ASP A 111 1.81 13.51 23.64
CA ASP A 111 0.97 14.71 23.62
C ASP A 111 1.52 15.83 22.73
N GLU A 112 2.85 15.95 22.60
CA GLU A 112 3.48 16.90 21.69
C GLU A 112 3.38 16.44 20.24
N PHE A 113 3.58 15.14 19.99
CA PHE A 113 3.38 14.54 18.67
C PHE A 113 1.94 14.75 18.20
N LEU A 114 0.96 14.39 19.04
CA LEU A 114 -0.46 14.61 18.74
C LEU A 114 -0.78 16.09 18.54
N LYS A 115 -0.26 17.00 19.38
CA LYS A 115 -0.46 18.44 19.18
C LYS A 115 0.15 18.92 17.87
N SER A 116 1.32 18.42 17.49
CA SER A 116 1.99 18.80 16.23
C SER A 116 1.19 18.33 15.01
N LYS A 117 0.74 17.06 15.02
CA LYS A 117 -0.06 16.43 13.97
C LYS A 117 -1.48 17.01 13.88
N THR A 118 -2.07 17.37 15.01
CA THR A 118 -3.38 18.06 15.07
C THR A 118 -3.26 19.48 14.53
N LYS A 119 -2.17 20.20 14.86
CA LYS A 119 -1.89 21.53 14.30
C LYS A 119 -1.66 21.47 12.78
N SER A 120 -0.99 20.43 12.29
CA SER A 120 -0.78 20.22 10.85
C SER A 120 -1.97 19.58 10.13
N LYS A 121 -2.97 19.08 10.87
CA LYS A 121 -4.14 18.34 10.35
C LYS A 121 -3.76 17.13 9.47
N THR A 122 -2.64 16.48 9.76
CA THR A 122 -2.11 15.38 8.93
C THR A 122 -1.82 14.15 9.77
N LEU A 123 -2.86 13.56 10.36
CA LEU A 123 -2.74 12.30 11.06
C LEU A 123 -2.92 11.17 10.03
N ASP A 124 -1.85 10.43 9.76
CA ASP A 124 -1.83 9.37 8.76
C ASP A 124 -2.44 8.09 9.37
N PHE A 125 -2.93 7.15 8.56
CA PHE A 125 -3.51 5.91 9.10
C PHE A 125 -2.54 5.14 10.00
N ILE A 126 -1.25 5.07 9.62
CA ILE A 126 -0.24 4.41 10.43
C ILE A 126 -0.06 5.08 11.81
N ASP A 127 -0.23 6.40 11.89
CA ASP A 127 -0.17 7.13 13.16
C ASP A 127 -1.36 6.74 14.05
N VAL A 128 -2.56 6.50 13.47
CA VAL A 128 -3.72 5.99 14.21
C VAL A 128 -3.43 4.61 14.80
N LEU A 129 -2.89 3.69 13.99
CA LEU A 129 -2.59 2.33 14.43
C LEU A 129 -1.52 2.30 15.53
N LEU A 130 -0.50 3.14 15.43
CA LEU A 130 0.57 3.25 16.43
C LEU A 130 0.09 3.82 17.77
N LEU A 131 -0.95 4.65 17.74
CA LEU A 131 -1.54 5.26 18.94
C LEU A 131 -2.72 4.47 19.48
N ALA A 132 -3.19 3.45 18.76
CA ALA A 132 -4.29 2.61 19.16
C ALA A 132 -3.93 1.79 20.39
N LYS A 133 -4.86 1.78 21.35
CA LYS A 133 -4.76 0.98 22.59
C LYS A 133 -6.08 0.25 22.80
N ASP A 134 -5.99 -0.97 23.30
CA ASP A 134 -7.17 -1.73 23.70
C ASP A 134 -7.79 -1.20 25.01
N GLU A 135 -8.87 -1.84 25.45
CA GLU A 135 -9.57 -1.52 26.71
C GLU A 135 -8.69 -1.66 27.97
N HIS A 136 -7.57 -2.37 27.87
CA HIS A 136 -6.59 -2.56 28.92
C HIS A 136 -5.35 -1.65 28.77
N GLY A 137 -5.34 -0.77 27.76
CA GLY A 137 -4.23 0.12 27.45
C GLY A 137 -3.06 -0.53 26.72
N LYS A 138 -3.22 -1.78 26.24
CA LYS A 138 -2.19 -2.50 25.48
C LYS A 138 -2.15 -1.98 24.04
N GLU A 139 -0.95 -1.72 23.56
CA GLU A 139 -0.67 -1.26 22.20
C GLU A 139 -0.66 -2.44 21.20
N LEU A 140 -0.92 -2.12 19.94
CA LEU A 140 -0.82 -3.10 18.84
C LEU A 140 0.64 -3.52 18.62
N SER A 141 0.82 -4.80 18.30
CA SER A 141 2.13 -5.32 17.90
C SER A 141 2.51 -4.85 16.50
N ASP A 142 3.79 -4.83 16.17
CA ASP A 142 4.24 -4.45 14.82
C ASP A 142 3.66 -5.38 13.74
N GLU A 143 3.47 -6.65 14.08
CA GLU A 143 2.83 -7.62 13.18
C GLU A 143 1.36 -7.28 12.92
N ASP A 144 0.60 -6.91 13.96
CA ASP A 144 -0.81 -6.51 13.82
C ASP A 144 -0.93 -5.21 13.00
N ILE A 145 -0.07 -4.22 13.28
CA ILE A 145 -0.05 -2.94 12.56
C ILE A 145 0.28 -3.16 11.09
N ARG A 146 1.29 -3.98 10.79
CA ARG A 146 1.65 -4.33 9.42
C ARG A 146 0.50 -5.03 8.72
N ALA A 147 -0.10 -6.04 9.36
CA ALA A 147 -1.20 -6.80 8.78
C ALA A 147 -2.39 -5.89 8.42
N GLU A 148 -2.73 -4.95 9.30
CA GLU A 148 -3.81 -4.00 9.05
C GLU A 148 -3.46 -3.01 7.93
N ALA A 149 -2.25 -2.47 7.93
CA ALA A 149 -1.79 -1.55 6.90
C ALA A 149 -1.73 -2.19 5.50
N ASP A 150 -1.21 -3.41 5.40
CA ASP A 150 -1.16 -4.18 4.15
C ASP A 150 -2.57 -4.54 3.66
N THR A 151 -3.48 -4.88 4.59
CA THR A 151 -4.89 -5.15 4.29
C THR A 151 -5.59 -3.92 3.73
N PHE A 152 -5.43 -2.75 4.35
CA PHE A 152 -6.01 -1.50 3.87
C PHE A 152 -5.42 -1.08 2.52
N MET A 153 -4.12 -1.28 2.31
CA MET A 153 -3.47 -1.01 1.02
C MET A 153 -4.07 -1.87 -0.09
N PHE A 154 -4.17 -3.19 0.15
CA PHE A 154 -4.69 -4.13 -0.85
C PHE A 154 -6.20 -3.96 -1.09
N GLY A 155 -6.98 -3.83 -0.03
CA GLY A 155 -8.42 -3.60 -0.10
C GLY A 155 -8.77 -2.28 -0.80
N GLY A 156 -7.98 -1.22 -0.53
CA GLY A 156 -8.12 0.07 -1.19
C GLY A 156 -7.78 0.02 -2.68
N GLU A 157 -6.69 -0.65 -3.06
CA GLU A 157 -6.30 -0.82 -4.47
C GLU A 157 -7.40 -1.52 -5.26
N SER A 158 -7.87 -2.67 -4.77
CA SER A 158 -8.86 -3.48 -5.46
C SER A 158 -10.26 -2.83 -5.49
N SER A 159 -10.65 -2.10 -4.44
CA SER A 159 -11.99 -1.48 -4.34
C SER A 159 -12.08 -0.14 -5.04
N CYS A 160 -11.06 0.71 -4.94
CA CYS A 160 -11.03 2.04 -5.57
C CYS A 160 -10.49 2.01 -7.01
N GLY A 161 -9.63 1.05 -7.34
CA GLY A 161 -9.17 0.80 -8.71
C GLY A 161 -10.25 0.16 -9.61
N GLY A 162 -11.23 -0.51 -9.01
CA GLY A 162 -12.46 -0.99 -9.66
C GLY A 162 -12.25 -2.03 -10.76
N LEU A 163 -12.66 -3.28 -10.50
CA LEU A 163 -12.82 -4.34 -11.51
C LEU A 163 -11.58 -4.66 -12.36
N GLN A 164 -10.99 -5.82 -12.05
CA GLN A 164 -10.02 -6.51 -12.88
C GLN A 164 -10.49 -6.63 -14.36
N ARG A 165 -9.60 -6.34 -15.31
CA ARG A 165 -9.78 -6.65 -16.74
C ARG A 165 -10.36 -8.08 -16.90
N ARG A 166 -11.59 -8.17 -17.41
CA ARG A 166 -12.11 -9.37 -18.07
C ARG A 166 -11.72 -9.36 -19.54
#